data_AF-A0A832H554-F1
#
_entry.id   AF-A0A832H554-F1
#
_cell.length_a   1.000
_cell.length_b   1.000
_cell.length_c   1.000
_cell.angle_alpha   90.00
_cell.angle_beta   90.00
_cell.angle_gamma   90.00
#
_symmetry.space_group_name_H-M   'P 1'
#
loop_
_entity.id
_entity.type
_entity.pdbx_description
1 polymer ?
#
loop_
_entity_poly.entity_id
_entity_poly.type
_entity_poly.pdbx_seq_one_letter_code
_entity_poly.pdbx_strand_id
1 'polypeptide(L)'
;MDENFQTYLNRAMRMTLPETYHSQVHNIQESPKYHLHSDKGLEAQPFPGYTIITPPGDEDDAENQDLFTFLEAFQQQLLQQLGAEVFAPVPPSSFHITLADLIWDGAFRHATQDASFEVSLRDRVSQIFQECEPISEGKPIRFQALGVMVMTRAITICLAPVEEYAYERILKFRRALYQNQGLIGLGIEQQY
;
A
#
# COMPACT_ATOMS: atom_id res chain seq x y z
N MET A 1 11.90 -8.01 10.26
CA MET A 1 12.09 -6.75 9.48
C MET A 1 13.59 -6.45 9.43
N ASP A 2 14.42 -7.41 9.01
CA ASP A 2 15.87 -7.40 9.29
C ASP A 2 16.71 -7.56 8.02
N GLU A 3 16.10 -7.21 6.90
CA GLU A 3 16.70 -7.27 5.57
C GLU A 3 17.45 -5.96 5.30
N ASN A 4 18.67 -6.06 4.77
CA ASN A 4 19.42 -4.88 4.32
C ASN A 4 18.89 -4.36 2.97
N PHE A 5 19.29 -3.14 2.61
CA PHE A 5 18.81 -2.47 1.40
C PHE A 5 19.07 -3.27 0.11
N GLN A 6 20.25 -3.87 -0.04
CA GLN A 6 20.59 -4.65 -1.25
C GLN A 6 19.72 -5.90 -1.38
N THR A 7 19.46 -6.60 -0.28
CA THR A 7 18.59 -7.79 -0.28
C THR A 7 17.14 -7.39 -0.60
N TYR A 8 16.65 -6.29 -0.01
CA TYR A 8 15.35 -5.72 -0.35
C TYR A 8 15.24 -5.38 -1.84
N LEU A 9 16.23 -4.67 -2.39
CA LEU A 9 16.24 -4.25 -3.79
C LEU A 9 16.27 -5.45 -4.73
N ASN A 10 17.11 -6.45 -4.44
CA ASN A 10 17.16 -7.70 -5.20
C ASN A 10 15.82 -8.45 -5.18
N ARG A 11 15.11 -8.46 -4.04
CA ARG A 11 13.77 -9.04 -3.94
C ARG A 11 12.78 -8.25 -4.80
N ALA A 12 12.74 -6.93 -4.65
CA ALA A 12 11.84 -6.06 -5.40
C ALA A 12 12.02 -6.22 -6.93
N MET A 13 13.26 -6.20 -7.42
CA MET A 13 13.56 -6.43 -8.85
C MET A 13 13.12 -7.82 -9.34
N ARG A 14 13.24 -8.87 -8.52
CA ARG A 14 12.76 -10.21 -8.91
C ARG A 14 11.25 -10.24 -9.09
N MET A 15 10.51 -9.41 -8.35
CA MET A 15 9.04 -9.35 -8.46
C MET A 15 8.56 -8.74 -9.77
N THR A 16 9.43 -8.04 -10.51
CA THR A 16 9.11 -7.41 -11.80
C THR A 16 9.54 -8.25 -13.01
N LEU A 17 10.00 -9.48 -12.79
CA LEU A 17 10.44 -10.36 -13.87
C LEU A 17 9.26 -11.15 -14.46
N PRO A 18 9.22 -11.37 -15.80
CA PRO A 18 8.17 -12.16 -16.45
C PRO A 18 7.96 -13.56 -15.86
N GLU A 19 9.03 -14.24 -15.48
CA GLU A 19 8.98 -15.56 -14.86
C GLU A 19 8.22 -15.52 -13.54
N THR A 20 8.39 -14.44 -12.76
CA THR A 20 7.63 -14.23 -11.53
C THR A 20 6.16 -14.01 -11.83
N TYR A 21 5.81 -13.23 -12.86
CA TYR A 21 4.41 -13.04 -13.25
C TYR A 21 3.73 -14.37 -13.60
N HIS A 22 4.39 -15.23 -14.40
CA HIS A 22 3.85 -16.54 -14.74
C HIS A 22 3.54 -17.38 -13.50
N SER A 23 4.39 -17.33 -12.48
CA SER A 23 4.13 -18.03 -11.22
C SER A 23 2.99 -17.39 -10.42
N GLN A 24 2.90 -16.06 -10.37
CA GLN A 24 1.92 -15.34 -9.55
C GLN A 24 0.51 -15.36 -10.13
N VAL A 25 0.36 -15.41 -11.46
CA VAL A 25 -0.96 -15.47 -12.12
C VAL A 25 -1.77 -16.69 -11.64
N HIS A 26 -1.12 -17.81 -11.36
CA HIS A 26 -1.79 -19.00 -10.84
C HIS A 26 -2.26 -18.86 -9.38
N ASN A 27 -1.76 -17.85 -8.66
CA ASN A 27 -2.11 -17.58 -7.27
C ASN A 27 -3.07 -16.38 -7.13
N ILE A 28 -3.58 -15.84 -8.24
CA ILE A 28 -4.56 -14.76 -8.17
C ILE A 28 -5.83 -15.26 -7.50
N GLN A 29 -6.37 -14.43 -6.62
CA GLN A 29 -7.62 -14.65 -5.90
C GLN A 29 -8.53 -13.45 -6.11
N GLU A 30 -9.84 -13.70 -6.03
CA GLU A 30 -10.82 -12.63 -5.97
C GLU A 30 -10.56 -11.75 -4.75
N SER A 31 -10.72 -10.44 -4.95
CA SER A 31 -10.58 -9.46 -3.88
C SER A 31 -11.92 -9.29 -3.16
N PRO A 32 -11.98 -9.39 -1.82
CA PRO A 32 -13.21 -9.15 -1.07
C PRO A 32 -13.68 -7.68 -1.16
N LYS A 33 -12.86 -6.80 -1.74
CA LYS A 33 -13.20 -5.39 -1.99
C LYS A 33 -14.05 -5.18 -3.24
N TYR A 34 -14.25 -6.21 -4.06
CA TYR A 34 -14.98 -6.09 -5.33
C TYR A 34 -15.98 -7.22 -5.49
N HIS A 35 -17.07 -6.94 -6.21
CA HIS A 35 -18.06 -7.94 -6.62
C HIS A 35 -18.30 -7.86 -8.11
N LEU A 36 -18.37 -9.00 -8.78
CA LEU A 36 -18.66 -9.05 -10.22
C LEU A 36 -20.15 -8.84 -10.46
N HIS A 37 -20.50 -7.76 -11.16
CA HIS A 37 -21.85 -7.51 -11.66
C HIS A 37 -21.92 -7.77 -13.17
N SER A 38 -22.95 -8.50 -13.61
CA SER A 38 -23.13 -8.94 -15.01
C SER A 38 -23.05 -7.82 -16.05
N ASP A 39 -23.46 -6.61 -15.67
CA ASP A 39 -23.65 -5.50 -16.62
C ASP A 39 -22.59 -4.40 -16.47
N LYS A 40 -21.81 -4.43 -15.38
CA LYS A 40 -20.88 -3.34 -15.00
C LYS A 40 -19.44 -3.81 -14.75
N GLY A 41 -19.19 -5.11 -14.75
CA GLY A 41 -17.92 -5.68 -14.34
C GLY A 41 -17.74 -5.63 -12.82
N LEU A 42 -16.49 -5.57 -12.38
CA LEU A 42 -16.13 -5.53 -10.97
C LEU A 42 -16.49 -4.18 -10.33
N GLU A 43 -17.39 -4.18 -9.34
CA GLU A 43 -17.81 -2.99 -8.58
C GLU A 43 -17.22 -3.03 -7.16
N ALA A 44 -16.66 -1.91 -6.71
CA ALA A 44 -16.07 -1.79 -5.38
C ALA A 44 -17.15 -1.86 -4.28
N GLN A 45 -16.85 -2.57 -3.20
CA GLN A 45 -17.72 -2.73 -2.03
C GLN A 45 -17.11 -2.02 -0.81
N PRO A 46 -17.94 -1.57 0.16
CA PRO A 46 -17.44 -1.01 1.41
C PRO A 46 -16.54 -2.00 2.14
N PHE A 47 -15.27 -1.65 2.26
CA PHE A 47 -14.26 -2.46 2.92
C PHE A 47 -13.56 -1.60 3.99
N PRO A 48 -14.03 -1.67 5.25
CA PRO A 48 -13.60 -0.72 6.26
C PRO A 48 -12.23 -1.10 6.84
N GLY A 49 -11.47 -0.10 7.26
CA GLY A 49 -10.15 -0.30 7.84
C GLY A 49 -9.33 0.99 7.86
N TYR A 50 -8.11 0.86 8.39
CA TYR A 50 -7.11 1.91 8.38
C TYR A 50 -5.79 1.41 7.80
N THR A 51 -5.19 2.28 7.01
CA THR A 51 -3.86 2.13 6.43
C THR A 51 -3.19 3.51 6.48
N ILE A 52 -1.87 3.53 6.60
CA ILE A 52 -1.07 4.75 6.50
C ILE A 52 -0.55 4.83 5.08
N ILE A 53 -0.90 5.90 4.40
CA ILE A 53 -0.59 6.15 2.99
C ILE A 53 0.13 7.49 2.85
N THR A 54 0.84 7.66 1.73
CA THR A 54 1.21 9.01 1.26
C THR A 54 -0.05 9.79 0.90
N PRO A 55 0.01 11.14 0.87
CA PRO A 55 -1.07 11.94 0.28
C PRO A 55 -1.47 11.36 -1.10
N PRO A 56 -2.77 11.13 -1.33
CA PRO A 56 -3.21 10.48 -2.56
C PRO A 56 -3.48 11.48 -3.69
N GLY A 57 -3.15 11.10 -4.93
CA GLY A 57 -3.52 11.82 -6.14
C GLY A 57 -3.25 13.33 -6.08
N ASP A 58 -4.32 14.13 -6.15
CA ASP A 58 -4.26 15.60 -6.17
C ASP A 58 -3.82 16.23 -4.84
N GLU A 59 -3.79 15.46 -3.74
CA GLU A 59 -3.27 15.91 -2.43
C GLU A 59 -1.74 15.78 -2.34
N ASP A 60 -1.10 15.10 -3.28
CA ASP A 60 0.36 14.92 -3.34
C ASP A 60 1.07 16.09 -4.05
N ASP A 61 2.40 16.08 -4.00
CA ASP A 61 3.25 17.11 -4.60
C ASP A 61 3.01 17.23 -6.12
N ALA A 62 2.96 18.48 -6.59
CA ALA A 62 2.79 18.80 -8.01
C ALA A 62 3.88 18.17 -8.91
N GLU A 63 5.05 17.85 -8.35
CA GLU A 63 6.14 17.17 -9.04
C GLU A 63 5.78 15.74 -9.49
N ASN A 64 4.78 15.10 -8.86
CA ASN A 64 4.34 13.73 -9.18
C ASN A 64 3.19 13.67 -10.20
N GLN A 65 2.68 14.80 -10.69
CA GLN A 65 1.47 14.82 -11.53
C GLN A 65 1.65 14.13 -12.89
N ASP A 66 2.83 14.24 -13.48
CA ASP A 66 3.16 13.53 -14.72
C ASP A 66 3.14 11.99 -14.51
N LEU A 67 3.59 11.53 -13.34
CA LEU A 67 3.52 10.12 -12.96
C LEU A 67 2.07 9.67 -12.84
N PHE A 68 1.20 10.40 -12.13
CA PHE A 68 -0.20 10.03 -11.99
C PHE A 68 -0.95 10.02 -13.32
N THR A 69 -0.69 10.98 -14.19
CA THR A 69 -1.23 11.01 -15.56
C THR A 69 -0.81 9.77 -16.34
N PHE A 70 0.46 9.37 -16.24
CA PHE A 70 0.95 8.13 -16.84
C PHE A 70 0.25 6.90 -16.25
N LEU A 71 0.10 6.81 -14.93
CA LEU A 71 -0.55 5.68 -14.26
C LEU A 71 -2.02 5.55 -14.62
N GLU A 72 -2.74 6.67 -14.78
CA GLU A 72 -4.12 6.65 -15.25
C GLU A 72 -4.21 6.07 -16.67
N ALA A 73 -3.39 6.57 -17.60
CA ALA A 73 -3.35 6.06 -18.96
C ALA A 73 -2.96 4.57 -19.02
N PHE A 74 -1.97 4.17 -18.21
CA PHE A 74 -1.52 2.79 -18.10
C PHE A 74 -2.62 1.87 -17.54
N GLN A 75 -3.35 2.32 -16.53
CA GLN A 75 -4.48 1.59 -15.96
C GLN A 75 -5.61 1.39 -17.01
N GLN A 76 -5.88 2.38 -17.86
CA GLN A 76 -6.84 2.22 -18.95
C GLN A 76 -6.40 1.19 -20.00
N GLN A 77 -5.09 1.12 -20.30
CA GLN A 77 -4.56 0.08 -21.19
C GLN A 77 -4.71 -1.31 -20.59
N LEU A 78 -4.44 -1.46 -19.28
CA LEU A 78 -4.66 -2.73 -18.57
C LEU A 78 -6.13 -3.16 -18.62
N LEU A 79 -7.06 -2.22 -18.36
CA LEU A 79 -8.49 -2.50 -18.44
C LEU A 79 -8.92 -2.98 -19.83
N GLN A 80 -8.40 -2.36 -20.90
CA GLN A 80 -8.70 -2.76 -22.28
C GLN A 80 -8.17 -4.15 -22.62
N GLN A 81 -7.01 -4.54 -22.06
CA GLN A 81 -6.39 -5.83 -22.34
C GLN A 81 -6.96 -6.97 -21.49
N LEU A 82 -7.27 -6.71 -20.22
CA LEU A 82 -7.72 -7.72 -19.26
C LEU A 82 -9.24 -7.85 -19.20
N GLY A 83 -9.97 -6.78 -19.51
CA GLY A 83 -11.42 -6.71 -19.41
C GLY A 83 -11.92 -6.37 -17.99
N ALA A 84 -13.10 -5.75 -17.93
CA ALA A 84 -13.72 -5.28 -16.69
C ALA A 84 -14.22 -6.39 -15.75
N GLU A 85 -14.28 -7.64 -16.23
CA GLU A 85 -14.62 -8.82 -15.43
C GLU A 85 -13.42 -9.33 -14.61
N VAL A 86 -12.19 -8.99 -15.03
CA VAL A 86 -10.95 -9.48 -14.42
C VAL A 86 -10.20 -8.38 -13.69
N PHE A 87 -10.24 -7.16 -14.21
CA PHE A 87 -9.50 -6.03 -13.67
C PHE A 87 -10.41 -4.86 -13.31
N ALA A 88 -10.35 -4.45 -12.04
CA ALA A 88 -11.04 -3.27 -11.55
C ALA A 88 -10.04 -2.10 -11.43
N PRO A 89 -10.18 -1.02 -12.22
CA PRO A 89 -9.36 0.17 -12.04
C PRO A 89 -9.70 0.86 -10.70
N VAL A 90 -8.70 1.42 -10.02
CA VAL A 90 -8.93 2.30 -8.87
C VAL A 90 -9.10 3.75 -9.35
N PRO A 91 -9.85 4.60 -8.63
CA PRO A 91 -9.94 6.03 -8.97
C PRO A 91 -8.53 6.67 -9.00
N PRO A 92 -8.19 7.48 -10.02
CA PRO A 92 -6.88 8.16 -10.07
C PRO A 92 -6.59 9.02 -8.84
N SER A 93 -7.63 9.67 -8.29
CA SER A 93 -7.54 10.43 -7.04
C SER A 93 -7.17 9.60 -5.80
N SER A 94 -7.18 8.26 -5.93
CA SER A 94 -6.78 7.34 -4.86
C SER A 94 -5.39 6.75 -5.06
N PHE A 95 -4.61 7.16 -6.07
CA PHE A 95 -3.23 6.68 -6.23
C PHE A 95 -2.37 7.12 -5.04
N HIS A 96 -1.72 6.15 -4.38
CA HIS A 96 -0.88 6.39 -3.21
C HIS A 96 0.16 5.27 -3.06
N ILE A 97 1.11 5.50 -2.16
CA ILE A 97 2.00 4.46 -1.64
C ILE A 97 1.51 4.06 -0.25
N THR A 98 1.25 2.76 -0.06
CA THR A 98 0.96 2.21 1.27
C THR A 98 2.24 2.12 2.08
N LEU A 99 2.31 2.88 3.18
CA LEU A 99 3.44 2.85 4.12
C LEU A 99 3.25 1.78 5.19
N ALA A 100 2.03 1.54 5.65
CA ALA A 100 1.70 0.49 6.61
C ALA A 100 0.20 0.15 6.60
N ASP A 101 -0.15 -1.12 6.44
CA ASP A 101 -1.50 -1.60 6.68
C ASP A 101 -1.70 -1.81 8.18
N LEU A 102 -2.78 -1.24 8.75
CA LEU A 102 -3.00 -1.32 10.19
C LEU A 102 -4.03 -2.39 10.53
N ILE A 103 -5.27 -2.21 10.07
CA ILE A 103 -6.40 -3.07 10.41
C ILE A 103 -7.47 -2.97 9.34
N TRP A 104 -8.16 -4.07 9.04
CA TRP A 104 -9.18 -4.08 8.00
C TRP A 104 -10.26 -5.14 8.25
N ASP A 105 -11.39 -4.93 7.59
CA ASP A 105 -12.60 -5.76 7.58
C ASP A 105 -12.99 -6.34 8.95
N GLY A 106 -13.00 -7.67 9.11
CA GLY A 106 -13.49 -8.32 10.32
C GLY A 106 -12.76 -7.88 11.59
N ALA A 107 -11.43 -7.69 11.50
CA ALA A 107 -10.64 -7.19 12.62
C ALA A 107 -11.04 -5.75 12.98
N PHE A 108 -11.22 -4.89 11.97
CA PHE A 108 -11.66 -3.51 12.17
C PHE A 108 -13.07 -3.47 12.80
N ARG A 109 -14.02 -4.24 12.26
CA ARG A 109 -15.40 -4.30 12.75
C ARG A 109 -15.49 -4.81 14.19
N HIS A 110 -14.59 -5.72 14.58
CA HIS A 110 -14.52 -6.18 15.96
C HIS A 110 -13.95 -5.09 16.86
N ALA A 111 -12.85 -4.45 16.45
CA ALA A 111 -12.18 -3.42 17.25
C ALA A 111 -13.08 -2.20 17.49
N THR A 112 -13.89 -1.79 16.50
CA THR A 112 -14.82 -0.65 16.64
C THR A 112 -16.05 -0.93 17.49
N GLN A 113 -16.22 -2.16 18.00
CA GLN A 113 -17.20 -2.43 19.07
C GLN A 113 -16.85 -1.65 20.34
N ASP A 114 -15.57 -1.33 20.54
CA ASP A 114 -15.12 -0.33 21.50
C ASP A 114 -15.19 1.06 20.86
N ALA A 115 -16.06 1.92 21.40
CA ALA A 115 -16.25 3.28 20.91
C ALA A 115 -15.00 4.18 21.06
N SER A 116 -14.03 3.79 21.90
CA SER A 116 -12.77 4.51 22.10
C SER A 116 -11.66 4.10 21.11
N PHE A 117 -11.89 3.06 20.31
CA PHE A 117 -10.88 2.47 19.43
C PHE A 117 -10.25 3.49 18.48
N GLU A 118 -11.06 4.22 17.72
CA GLU A 118 -10.52 5.14 16.70
C GLU A 118 -9.74 6.31 17.30
N VAL A 119 -10.18 6.81 18.46
CA VAL A 119 -9.47 7.88 19.17
C VAL A 119 -8.11 7.34 19.64
N SER A 120 -8.11 6.16 20.28
CA SER A 120 -6.89 5.51 20.73
C SER A 120 -5.93 5.22 19.58
N LEU A 121 -6.45 4.78 18.43
CA LEU A 121 -5.65 4.55 17.23
C LEU A 121 -4.99 5.83 16.74
N ARG A 122 -5.75 6.90 16.57
CA ARG A 122 -5.23 8.20 16.09
C ARG A 122 -4.20 8.78 17.05
N ASP A 123 -4.43 8.68 18.35
CA ASP A 123 -3.50 9.16 19.36
C ASP A 123 -2.17 8.39 19.30
N ARG A 124 -2.23 7.06 19.18
CA ARG A 124 -1.03 6.22 19.05
C ARG A 124 -0.27 6.50 17.77
N VAL A 125 -0.97 6.62 16.64
CA VAL A 125 -0.33 6.97 15.36
C VAL A 125 0.31 8.35 15.45
N SER A 126 -0.38 9.35 16.01
CA SER A 126 0.16 10.71 16.19
C SER A 126 1.44 10.70 17.04
N GLN A 127 1.44 9.97 18.15
CA GLN A 127 2.62 9.81 19.00
C GLN A 127 3.80 9.19 18.23
N ILE A 128 3.55 8.16 17.42
CA ILE A 128 4.60 7.49 16.62
C ILE A 128 5.16 8.44 15.56
N PHE A 129 4.32 9.26 14.91
CA PHE A 129 4.80 10.29 13.99
C PHE A 129 5.70 11.32 14.68
N GLN A 130 5.37 11.75 15.90
CA GLN A 130 6.22 12.63 16.70
C GLN A 130 7.56 11.97 17.06
N GLU A 131 7.53 10.72 17.52
CA GLU A 131 8.73 9.93 17.81
C GLU A 131 9.62 9.71 16.57
N CYS A 132 9.02 9.69 15.38
CA CYS A 132 9.71 9.55 14.11
C CYS A 132 10.14 10.89 13.47
N GLU A 133 9.84 12.05 14.07
CA GLU A 133 10.29 13.33 13.53
C GLU A 133 11.82 13.39 13.32
N PRO A 134 12.67 12.92 14.26
CA PRO A 134 14.12 12.98 14.09
C PRO A 134 14.64 12.13 12.93
N ILE A 135 13.94 11.03 12.58
CA ILE A 135 14.32 10.20 11.44
C ILE A 135 13.85 10.78 10.11
N SER A 136 13.00 11.81 10.10
CA SER A 136 12.57 12.46 8.86
C SER A 136 13.68 13.30 8.23
N GLU A 137 14.57 13.87 9.04
CA GLU A 137 15.62 14.82 8.61
C GLU A 137 15.10 16.00 7.75
N GLY A 138 13.77 16.22 7.69
CA GLY A 138 13.13 17.19 6.80
C GLY A 138 13.34 16.91 5.30
N LYS A 139 13.75 15.70 4.90
CA LYS A 139 14.05 15.37 3.50
C LYS A 139 12.96 14.47 2.89
N PRO A 140 12.51 14.75 1.66
CA PRO A 140 11.60 13.84 0.97
C PRO A 140 12.27 12.49 0.72
N ILE A 141 11.46 11.45 0.58
CA ILE A 141 11.92 10.13 0.18
C ILE A 141 11.60 9.94 -1.29
N ARG A 142 12.63 9.72 -2.10
CA ARG A 142 12.48 9.50 -3.53
C ARG A 142 12.38 8.01 -3.82
N PHE A 143 11.43 7.67 -4.67
CA PHE A 143 11.23 6.31 -5.16
C PHE A 143 11.51 6.27 -6.67
N GLN A 144 12.04 5.14 -7.12
CA GLN A 144 12.09 4.78 -8.52
C GLN A 144 11.11 3.65 -8.82
N ALA A 145 10.42 3.74 -9.95
CA ALA A 145 9.62 2.64 -10.48
C ALA A 145 10.55 1.58 -11.09
N LEU A 146 10.47 0.36 -10.57
CA LEU A 146 11.21 -0.79 -11.07
C LEU A 146 10.45 -1.54 -12.17
N GLY A 147 9.12 -1.49 -12.13
CA GLY A 147 8.25 -2.19 -13.07
C GLY A 147 6.88 -2.49 -12.47
N VAL A 148 6.15 -3.41 -13.10
CA VAL A 148 4.87 -3.90 -12.58
C VAL A 148 5.11 -5.09 -11.66
N MET A 149 4.19 -5.32 -10.73
CA MET A 149 4.18 -6.49 -9.85
C MET A 149 2.77 -7.07 -9.82
N VAL A 150 2.68 -8.39 -10.00
CA VAL A 150 1.43 -9.15 -9.87
C VAL A 150 1.37 -9.69 -8.45
N MET A 151 0.37 -9.24 -7.70
CA MET A 151 0.07 -9.69 -6.34
C MET A 151 -1.16 -10.60 -6.36
N THR A 152 -1.39 -11.34 -5.28
CA THR A 152 -2.54 -12.24 -5.13
C THR A 152 -3.88 -11.61 -5.47
N ARG A 153 -4.08 -10.31 -5.21
CA ARG A 153 -5.36 -9.61 -5.42
C ARG A 153 -5.24 -8.26 -6.11
N ALA A 154 -4.07 -7.94 -6.67
CA ALA A 154 -3.79 -6.62 -7.24
C ALA A 154 -2.68 -6.67 -8.28
N ILE A 155 -2.68 -5.67 -9.17
CA ILE A 155 -1.54 -5.32 -10.00
C ILE A 155 -1.04 -3.97 -9.49
N THR A 156 0.25 -3.86 -9.21
CA THR A 156 0.84 -2.67 -8.59
C THR A 156 2.10 -2.23 -9.31
N ILE A 157 2.49 -0.98 -9.17
CA ILE A 157 3.84 -0.52 -9.56
C ILE A 157 4.80 -0.88 -8.43
N CYS A 158 5.85 -1.61 -8.75
CA CYS A 158 6.93 -1.91 -7.83
C CYS A 158 7.83 -0.68 -7.71
N LEU A 159 7.86 -0.08 -6.51
CA LEU A 159 8.70 1.06 -6.17
C LEU A 159 9.84 0.61 -5.27
N ALA A 160 11.01 1.23 -5.42
CA ALA A 160 12.11 1.11 -4.47
C ALA A 160 12.66 2.49 -4.11
N PRO A 161 13.07 2.72 -2.85
CA PRO A 161 13.81 3.93 -2.50
C PRO A 161 15.07 4.04 -3.36
N VAL A 162 15.37 5.25 -3.83
CA VAL A 162 16.57 5.50 -4.65
C VAL A 162 17.83 5.34 -3.80
N GLU A 163 17.77 5.77 -2.54
CA GLU A 163 18.90 5.77 -1.62
C GLU A 163 18.66 4.87 -0.39
N GLU A 164 19.76 4.29 0.12
CA GLU A 164 19.73 3.40 1.28
C GLU A 164 19.18 4.09 2.54
N TYR A 165 19.51 5.37 2.75
CA TYR A 165 19.00 6.12 3.91
C TYR A 165 17.47 6.23 3.88
N ALA A 166 16.86 6.33 2.69
CA ALA A 166 15.42 6.43 2.54
C ALA A 166 14.74 5.09 2.88
N TYR A 167 15.33 3.97 2.44
CA TYR A 167 14.90 2.63 2.87
C TYR A 167 14.96 2.48 4.39
N GLU A 168 16.08 2.86 5.01
CA GLU A 168 16.26 2.77 6.46
C GLU A 168 15.25 3.63 7.23
N ARG A 169 14.90 4.81 6.72
CA ARG A 169 13.86 5.68 7.32
C ARG A 169 12.48 5.03 7.29
N ILE A 170 12.08 4.46 6.15
CA ILE A 170 10.81 3.72 6.03
C ILE A 170 10.80 2.51 6.97
N LEU A 171 11.91 1.78 7.02
CA LEU A 171 12.04 0.60 7.87
C LEU A 171 11.92 0.96 9.36
N LYS A 172 12.58 2.04 9.80
CA LYS A 172 12.48 2.55 11.17
C LYS A 172 11.06 3.00 11.50
N PHE A 173 10.40 3.73 10.60
CA PHE A 173 9.01 4.13 10.78
C PHE A 173 8.07 2.91 10.92
N ARG A 174 8.19 1.93 10.03
CA ARG A 174 7.39 0.70 10.09
C ARG A 174 7.67 -0.11 11.36
N ARG A 175 8.92 -0.16 11.84
CA ARG A 175 9.25 -0.78 13.13
C ARG A 175 8.60 -0.03 14.28
N ALA A 176 8.67 1.29 14.30
CA ALA A 176 8.03 2.11 15.33
C ALA A 176 6.51 1.86 15.38
N LEU A 177 5.86 1.65 14.23
CA LEU A 177 4.45 1.25 14.16
C LEU A 177 4.20 -0.17 14.69
N TYR A 178 4.77 -1.18 14.03
CA TYR A 178 4.39 -2.57 14.29
C TYR A 178 4.95 -3.15 15.59
N GLN A 179 5.91 -2.49 16.22
CA GLN A 179 6.46 -2.87 17.53
C GLN A 179 5.88 -2.03 18.67
N ASN A 180 5.01 -1.06 18.38
CA ASN A 180 4.36 -0.24 19.38
C ASN A 180 3.38 -1.10 20.19
N GLN A 181 3.64 -1.28 21.48
CA GLN A 181 2.78 -2.08 22.37
C GLN A 181 1.36 -1.53 22.47
N GLY A 182 1.18 -0.21 22.28
CA GLY A 182 -0.13 0.42 22.24
C GLY A 182 -0.93 0.02 21.00
N LEU A 183 -0.31 -0.02 19.82
CA LEU A 183 -0.97 -0.50 18.60
C LEU A 183 -1.22 -2.02 18.62
N ILE A 184 -0.27 -2.80 19.13
CA ILE A 184 -0.45 -4.25 19.33
C ILE A 184 -1.64 -4.51 20.25
N GLY A 185 -1.77 -3.75 21.35
CA GLY A 185 -2.92 -3.83 22.25
C GLY A 185 -4.27 -3.49 21.62
N LEU A 186 -4.27 -2.79 20.48
CA LEU A 186 -5.46 -2.50 19.66
C LEU A 186 -5.73 -3.58 18.58
N GLY A 187 -4.96 -4.67 18.57
CA GLY A 187 -5.04 -5.73 17.56
C GLY A 187 -4.36 -5.38 16.23
N ILE A 188 -3.52 -4.34 16.22
CA ILE A 188 -2.72 -3.96 15.04
C ILE A 188 -1.36 -4.61 15.17
N GLU A 189 -1.19 -5.70 14.43
CA GLU A 189 0.06 -6.44 14.34
C GLU A 189 0.54 -6.44 12.89
N GLN A 190 1.84 -6.62 12.72
CA GLN A 190 2.40 -6.81 11.39
C GLN A 190 1.84 -8.11 10.78
N GLN A 191 0.93 -7.96 9.81
CA GLN A 191 0.38 -9.08 9.05
C GLN A 191 1.37 -9.46 7.92
N TYR A 192 2.35 -10.34 8.18
CA TYR A 192 3.10 -11.03 7.11
C TYR A 192 3.46 -12.47 7.52
#